data_AF-A0A898KC73-F1
#
_entry.id   AF-A0A898KC73-F1
#
_cell.length_a   1.000
_cell.length_b   1.000
_cell.length_c   1.000
_cell.angle_alpha   90.00
_cell.angle_beta   90.00
_cell.angle_gamma   90.00
#
_symmetry.space_group_name_H-M   'P 1'
#
loop_
_entity.id
_entity.type
_entity.pdbx_description
1 polymer ?
#
loop_
_entity_poly.entity_id
_entity_poly.type
_entity_poly.pdbx_seq_one_letter_code
_entity_poly.pdbx_strand_id
1 'polypeptide(L)'
;LRSQTSPVQARTMEKHDFENGALKMISPGKVYRRDDDDATHSHQFAQMEGLVVDKNITMGDLKGTLEAVAKHVFGQDRETRLRPSYFPFTEPSVEMDVSCFNCDGKGCPVCKYTGWIEVLG
;
A
#
# COMPACT_ATOMS: atom_id res chain seq x y z
N LEU A 1 5.14 -3.59 -21.02
CA LEU A 1 5.01 -4.20 -19.67
C LEU A 1 4.53 -3.13 -18.71
N ARG A 2 3.59 -3.42 -17.80
CA ARG A 2 3.03 -2.41 -16.87
C ARG A 2 3.96 -2.20 -15.67
N SER A 3 4.13 -0.95 -15.23
CA SER A 3 4.97 -0.58 -14.07
C SER A 3 4.28 -0.82 -12.73
N GLN A 4 2.96 -0.80 -12.72
CA GLN A 4 2.11 -0.96 -11.54
C GLN A 4 0.78 -1.62 -11.94
N THR A 5 -0.03 -2.01 -10.96
CA THR A 5 -1.35 -2.62 -11.19
C THR A 5 -2.48 -1.61 -11.34
N SER A 6 -2.25 -0.32 -11.07
CA SER A 6 -3.23 0.78 -11.22
C SER A 6 -3.92 0.87 -12.58
N PRO A 7 -3.28 0.56 -13.74
CA PRO A 7 -3.99 0.55 -15.02
C PRO A 7 -5.19 -0.41 -15.05
N VAL A 8 -5.20 -1.46 -14.23
CA VAL A 8 -6.37 -2.35 -14.07
C VAL A 8 -7.48 -1.63 -13.30
N GLN A 9 -7.11 -0.89 -12.24
CA GLN A 9 -8.06 -0.12 -11.45
C GLN A 9 -8.70 0.99 -12.29
N ALA A 10 -7.89 1.76 -13.03
CA ALA A 10 -8.37 2.82 -13.91
C ALA A 10 -9.34 2.29 -14.98
N ARG A 11 -9.02 1.16 -15.63
CA ARG A 11 -9.90 0.51 -16.62
C ARG A 11 -11.18 -0.07 -15.99
N THR A 12 -11.11 -0.49 -14.73
CA THR A 12 -12.29 -0.99 -14.00
C THR A 12 -13.19 0.18 -13.65
N MET A 13 -12.62 1.28 -13.17
CA MET A 13 -13.32 2.52 -12.87
C MET A 13 -14.01 3.12 -14.09
N GLU A 14 -13.36 3.13 -15.26
CA GLU A 14 -13.94 3.60 -16.53
C GLU A 14 -15.20 2.82 -16.95
N LYS A 15 -15.27 1.53 -16.61
CA LYS A 15 -16.38 0.63 -16.95
C LYS A 15 -17.43 0.51 -15.84
N HIS A 16 -17.13 1.02 -14.65
CA HIS A 16 -17.98 0.83 -13.48
C HIS A 16 -19.20 1.76 -13.57
N ASP A 17 -20.38 1.18 -13.46
CA ASP A 17 -21.63 1.92 -13.33
C ASP A 17 -21.89 2.22 -11.84
N PHE A 18 -21.70 3.48 -11.45
CA PHE A 18 -21.85 3.94 -10.08
C PHE A 18 -23.31 4.00 -9.59
N GLU A 19 -24.30 3.75 -10.45
CA GLU A 19 -25.68 3.48 -10.02
C GLU A 19 -25.79 2.14 -9.27
N ASN A 20 -24.89 1.19 -9.57
CA ASN A 20 -24.81 -0.12 -8.89
C ASN A 20 -24.03 -0.07 -7.56
N GLY A 21 -23.68 1.13 -7.09
CA GLY A 21 -23.02 1.37 -5.81
C GLY A 21 -21.50 1.52 -5.89
N ALA A 22 -20.87 1.36 -4.73
CA ALA A 22 -19.44 1.58 -4.53
C ALA A 22 -18.55 0.68 -5.38
N LEU A 23 -17.46 1.23 -5.91
CA LEU A 23 -16.38 0.44 -6.49
C LEU A 23 -15.38 0.07 -5.38
N LYS A 24 -15.22 -1.22 -5.10
CA LYS A 24 -14.26 -1.75 -4.13
C LYS A 24 -13.50 -2.90 -4.78
N MET A 25 -12.20 -2.76 -4.96
CA MET A 25 -11.41 -3.78 -5.66
C MET A 25 -9.99 -3.90 -5.13
N ILE A 26 -9.41 -5.09 -5.32
CA ILE A 26 -7.99 -5.38 -5.12
C ILE A 26 -7.43 -5.92 -6.44
N SER A 27 -6.23 -5.46 -6.81
CA SER A 27 -5.55 -5.80 -8.05
C SER A 27 -4.16 -6.36 -7.75
N PRO A 28 -4.03 -7.68 -7.48
CA PRO A 28 -2.73 -8.32 -7.37
C PRO A 28 -2.16 -8.65 -8.76
N GLY A 29 -0.85 -8.58 -8.92
CA GLY A 29 -0.20 -9.20 -10.06
C GLY A 29 1.24 -8.80 -10.29
N LYS A 30 1.80 -9.37 -11.37
CA LYS A 30 3.15 -9.07 -11.82
C LYS A 30 3.22 -7.67 -12.42
N VAL A 31 4.29 -6.96 -12.09
CA VAL A 31 4.64 -5.63 -12.57
C VAL A 31 6.13 -5.63 -12.93
N TYR A 32 6.54 -4.64 -13.70
CA TYR A 32 7.84 -4.65 -14.36
C TYR A 32 8.51 -3.29 -14.27
N ARG A 33 9.80 -3.31 -13.98
CA ARG A 33 10.65 -2.12 -13.94
C ARG A 33 11.91 -2.39 -14.75
N ARG A 34 12.39 -1.35 -15.43
CA ARG A 34 13.65 -1.43 -16.19
C ARG A 34 14.82 -1.12 -15.26
N ASP A 35 15.12 -2.06 -14.38
CA ASP A 35 16.28 -2.06 -13.49
C ASP A 35 17.10 -3.33 -13.74
N ASP A 36 18.40 -3.28 -13.45
CA ASP A 36 19.26 -4.47 -13.44
C ASP A 36 18.98 -5.29 -12.18
N ASP A 37 18.98 -6.62 -12.31
CA ASP A 37 18.72 -7.50 -11.18
C ASP A 37 19.90 -7.49 -10.19
N ASP A 38 19.62 -7.22 -8.91
CA ASP A 38 20.57 -7.31 -7.81
C ASP A 38 19.92 -7.93 -6.55
N ALA A 39 20.60 -7.90 -5.41
CA ALA A 39 20.09 -8.51 -4.17
C ALA A 39 18.77 -7.90 -3.65
N THR A 40 18.40 -6.70 -4.11
CA THR A 40 17.26 -5.91 -3.66
C THR A 40 16.34 -5.46 -4.79
N HIS A 41 16.73 -5.63 -6.05
CA HIS A 41 15.98 -5.21 -7.23
C HIS A 41 15.75 -6.38 -8.18
N SER A 42 14.54 -6.43 -8.74
CA SER A 42 14.16 -7.38 -9.79
C SER A 42 13.39 -6.64 -10.87
N HIS A 43 13.72 -6.89 -12.14
CA HIS A 43 13.00 -6.33 -13.29
C HIS A 43 11.53 -6.78 -13.34
N GLN A 44 11.18 -7.88 -12.66
CA GLN A 44 9.82 -8.36 -12.47
C GLN A 44 9.55 -8.65 -10.99
N PHE A 45 8.51 -8.04 -10.43
CA PHE A 45 8.08 -8.27 -9.06
C PHE A 45 6.54 -8.28 -8.96
N ALA A 46 6.02 -8.57 -7.77
CA ALA A 46 4.59 -8.59 -7.51
C ALA A 46 4.16 -7.32 -6.76
N GLN A 47 3.03 -6.76 -7.17
CA GLN A 47 2.38 -5.66 -6.47
C GLN A 47 0.92 -6.03 -6.23
N MET A 48 0.36 -5.50 -5.15
CA MET A 48 -1.06 -5.56 -4.86
C MET A 48 -1.52 -4.15 -4.53
N GLU A 49 -2.48 -3.62 -5.30
CA GLU A 49 -3.08 -2.32 -5.02
C GLU A 49 -4.57 -2.46 -4.74
N GLY A 50 -5.12 -1.57 -3.92
CA GLY A 50 -6.55 -1.46 -3.66
C GLY A 50 -7.13 -0.15 -4.18
N LEU A 51 -8.41 -0.18 -4.57
CA LEU A 51 -9.18 1.02 -4.92
C LEU A 51 -10.55 0.93 -4.28
N VAL A 52 -10.93 1.99 -3.55
CA VAL A 52 -12.27 2.20 -3.01
C VAL A 52 -12.77 3.56 -3.47
N VAL A 53 -13.89 3.58 -4.18
CA VAL A 53 -14.57 4.80 -4.64
C VAL A 53 -16.04 4.71 -4.25
N ASP A 54 -16.46 5.59 -3.36
CA ASP A 54 -17.85 5.73 -2.90
C ASP A 54 -18.09 7.15 -2.37
N LYS A 55 -19.35 7.47 -2.08
CA LYS A 55 -19.72 8.72 -1.42
C LYS A 55 -19.21 8.75 0.02
N ASN A 56 -18.71 9.90 0.45
CA ASN A 56 -18.23 10.15 1.82
C ASN A 56 -17.08 9.25 2.30
N ILE A 57 -16.28 8.69 1.38
CA ILE A 57 -15.02 8.03 1.77
C ILE A 57 -14.04 9.09 2.26
N THR A 58 -13.40 8.80 3.38
CA THR A 58 -12.47 9.70 4.08
C THR A 58 -11.09 9.08 4.24
N MET A 59 -10.10 9.92 4.57
CA MET A 59 -8.77 9.44 4.97
C MET A 59 -8.81 8.55 6.23
N GLY A 60 -9.83 8.73 7.09
CA GLY A 60 -10.07 7.87 8.25
C GLY A 60 -10.39 6.43 7.84
N ASP A 61 -11.17 6.25 6.78
CA ASP A 61 -11.50 4.93 6.23
C ASP A 61 -10.27 4.25 5.62
N LEU A 62 -9.43 5.02 4.90
CA LEU A 62 -8.16 4.53 4.39
C LEU A 62 -7.25 4.08 5.55
N LYS A 63 -7.06 4.94 6.56
CA LYS A 63 -6.24 4.60 7.74
C LYS A 63 -6.73 3.31 8.41
N GLY A 64 -8.04 3.19 8.68
CA GLY A 64 -8.60 2.00 9.31
C GLY A 64 -8.43 0.73 8.47
N THR A 65 -8.58 0.85 7.14
CA THR A 65 -8.36 -0.26 6.21
C THR A 65 -6.89 -0.71 6.23
N LEU A 66 -5.96 0.24 6.13
CA LEU A 66 -4.53 -0.06 6.14
C LEU A 66 -4.08 -0.63 7.49
N GLU A 67 -4.60 -0.12 8.62
CA GLU A 67 -4.36 -0.66 9.95
C GLU A 67 -4.82 -2.12 10.07
N ALA A 68 -6.01 -2.44 9.54
CA ALA A 68 -6.51 -3.81 9.50
C ALA A 68 -5.60 -4.73 8.67
N VAL A 69 -5.14 -4.27 7.50
CA VAL A 69 -4.20 -5.02 6.65
C VAL A 69 -2.87 -5.23 7.36
N ALA A 70 -2.30 -4.18 7.95
CA ALA A 70 -1.03 -4.26 8.67
C ALA A 70 -1.10 -5.27 9.84
N LYS A 71 -2.18 -5.23 10.62
CA LYS A 71 -2.38 -6.19 11.74
C LYS A 71 -2.62 -7.61 11.25
N HIS A 72 -3.27 -7.78 10.11
CA HIS A 72 -3.49 -9.10 9.51
C HIS A 72 -2.19 -9.72 8.99
N VAL A 73 -1.34 -8.93 8.33
CA VAL A 73 -0.09 -9.41 7.70
C VAL A 73 1.05 -9.53 8.72
N PHE A 74 1.19 -8.55 9.62
CA PHE A 74 2.36 -8.43 10.51
C PHE A 74 2.06 -8.74 11.99
N GLY A 75 0.79 -8.99 12.36
CA GLY A 75 0.38 -9.38 13.70
C GLY A 75 -0.42 -8.31 14.45
N GLN A 76 -1.27 -8.75 15.40
CA GLN A 76 -2.26 -7.89 16.06
C GLN A 76 -1.64 -6.79 16.94
N ASP A 77 -0.46 -7.04 17.50
CA ASP A 77 0.24 -6.10 18.39
C ASP A 77 1.04 -5.03 17.64
N ARG A 78 0.95 -4.99 16.30
CA ARG A 78 1.72 -4.02 15.51
C ARG A 78 1.05 -2.65 15.51
N GLU A 79 1.80 -1.66 15.97
CA GLU A 79 1.50 -0.24 15.79
C GLU A 79 1.81 0.20 14.36
N THR A 80 1.11 1.24 13.90
CA THR A 80 1.25 1.79 12.55
C THR A 80 1.47 3.30 12.57
N ARG A 81 2.15 3.83 11.56
CA ARG A 81 2.45 5.24 11.42
C ARG A 81 2.24 5.68 9.98
N LEU A 82 1.47 6.73 9.77
CA LEU A 82 1.32 7.38 8.46
C LEU A 82 2.25 8.59 8.38
N ARG A 83 3.09 8.65 7.35
CA ARG A 83 3.95 9.79 7.04
C ARG A 83 3.42 10.50 5.79
N PRO A 84 3.34 11.84 5.76
CA PRO A 84 3.03 12.56 4.53
C PRO A 84 4.02 12.20 3.42
N SER A 85 3.50 11.95 2.22
CA SER A 85 4.30 11.70 1.01
C SER A 85 3.62 12.36 -0.20
N TYR A 86 4.08 12.06 -1.40
CA TYR A 86 3.51 12.55 -2.65
C TYR A 86 3.46 11.45 -3.70
N PHE A 87 2.25 11.18 -4.19
CA PHE A 87 2.03 10.41 -5.40
C PHE A 87 1.12 11.20 -6.34
N PRO A 88 1.40 11.22 -7.66
CA PRO A 88 0.67 12.05 -8.61
C PRO A 88 -0.80 11.65 -8.81
N PHE A 89 -1.24 10.50 -8.25
CA PHE A 89 -2.58 9.95 -8.40
C PHE A 89 -3.40 9.97 -7.09
N THR A 90 -2.87 10.51 -5.99
CA THR A 90 -3.57 10.62 -4.69
C THR A 90 -3.33 11.96 -4.01
N GLU A 91 -4.36 12.49 -3.36
CA GLU A 91 -4.25 13.69 -2.53
C GLU A 91 -5.30 13.64 -1.39
N PRO A 92 -4.90 13.69 -0.10
CA PRO A 92 -3.53 13.64 0.42
C PRO A 92 -2.85 12.28 0.20
N SER A 93 -1.51 12.27 0.17
CA SER A 93 -0.69 11.06 -0.01
C SER A 93 0.07 10.71 1.26
N VAL A 94 0.20 9.42 1.57
CA VAL A 94 0.93 8.93 2.75
C VAL A 94 1.71 7.65 2.44
N GLU A 95 2.83 7.49 3.13
CA GLU A 95 3.51 6.21 3.30
C GLU A 95 3.14 5.64 4.67
N MET A 96 3.08 4.32 4.78
CA MET A 96 2.77 3.64 6.03
C MET A 96 3.94 2.77 6.51
N ASP A 97 4.31 3.01 7.76
CA ASP A 97 5.24 2.18 8.49
C ASP A 97 4.52 1.31 9.52
N VAL A 98 5.08 0.14 9.79
CA VAL A 98 4.70 -0.73 10.90
C VAL A 98 5.82 -0.81 11.92
N SER A 99 5.45 -0.93 13.20
CA SER A 99 6.42 -1.15 14.28
C SER A 99 7.23 -2.42 14.02
N CYS A 100 8.54 -2.33 14.24
CA CYS A 100 9.46 -3.42 13.95
C CYS A 100 9.13 -4.68 14.77
N PHE A 101 8.80 -5.77 14.07
CA PHE A 101 8.47 -7.07 14.67
C PHE A 101 9.58 -7.69 15.53
N ASN A 102 10.84 -7.29 15.29
CA ASN A 102 12.00 -7.87 15.96
C ASN A 102 12.39 -7.16 17.27
N CYS A 103 12.07 -5.87 17.40
CA CYS A 103 12.55 -5.07 18.55
C CYS A 103 11.45 -4.24 19.22
N ASP A 104 10.20 -4.38 18.77
CA ASP A 104 9.02 -3.69 19.31
C ASP A 104 9.24 -2.17 19.47
N GLY A 105 9.82 -1.56 18.43
CA GLY A 105 10.05 -0.12 18.38
C GLY A 105 11.33 0.37 19.05
N LYS A 106 12.10 -0.47 19.75
CA LYS A 106 13.36 -0.06 20.41
C LYS A 106 14.48 0.32 19.44
N GLY A 107 14.42 -0.19 18.20
CA GLY A 107 15.45 -0.03 17.19
C GLY A 107 16.41 -1.22 17.14
N CYS A 108 16.65 -1.74 15.94
CA CYS A 108 17.61 -2.81 15.65
C CYS A 108 18.07 -2.75 14.18
N PRO A 109 19.05 -3.56 13.74
CA PRO A 109 19.50 -3.57 12.34
C PRO A 109 18.39 -3.78 11.31
N VAL A 110 17.36 -4.60 11.62
CA VAL A 110 16.24 -4.89 10.72
C VAL A 110 15.47 -3.63 10.32
N CYS A 111 15.19 -2.75 11.28
CA CYS A 111 14.49 -1.48 11.06
C CYS A 111 15.44 -0.29 10.93
N LYS A 112 16.75 -0.53 10.70
CA LYS A 112 17.79 0.50 10.64
C LYS A 112 17.78 1.42 11.87
N TYR A 113 17.52 0.84 13.04
CA TYR A 113 17.43 1.53 14.33
C TYR A 113 16.34 2.61 14.45
N THR A 114 15.36 2.63 13.54
CA THR A 114 14.25 3.61 13.60
C THR A 114 13.09 3.15 14.47
N GLY A 115 12.98 1.84 14.70
CA GLY A 115 11.80 1.22 15.33
C GLY A 115 10.64 0.94 14.35
N TRP A 116 10.76 1.39 13.09
CA TRP A 116 9.70 1.35 12.07
C TRP A 116 10.19 0.71 10.77
N ILE A 117 9.29 0.05 10.03
CA ILE A 117 9.56 -0.54 8.72
C ILE A 117 8.47 -0.04 7.77
N GLU A 118 8.87 0.63 6.70
CA GLU A 118 7.96 1.04 5.61
C GLU A 118 7.47 -0.21 4.86
N VAL A 119 6.15 -0.32 4.66
CA VAL A 119 5.54 -1.52 4.06
C VAL A 119 4.51 -1.22 2.98
N LEU A 120 3.97 0.01 2.95
CA LEU A 120 2.90 0.42 2.04
C LEU A 120 3.09 1.89 1.63
N GLY A 121 2.73 2.19 0.39
CA GLY A 121 2.71 3.52 -0.23
C GLY A 121 1.86 3.47 -1.50
#